data_AF-A0A7S3UGH8-F1
#
_entry.id   AF-A0A7S3UGH8-F1
#
_cell.length_a   1.000
_cell.length_b   1.000
_cell.length_c   1.000
_cell.angle_alpha   90.00
_cell.angle_beta   90.00
_cell.angle_gamma   90.00
#
_symmetry.space_group_name_H-M   'P 1'
#
loop_
_entity.id
_entity.type
_entity.pdbx_description
1 polymer ?
#
loop_
_entity_poly.entity_id
_entity_poly.type
_entity_poly.pdbx_seq_one_letter_code
_entity_poly.pdbx_strand_id
1 'polypeptide(L)'
;MAFSAKAALSGVRVAGASARPAAAQQRRCATVCAKKAVKKVQLVLKEQVSSLGKAGEVVTVRRGYADNYLIPQGLGAIATQDVLDAIAQKQREAEAAAEELRAQARKVATAMSTVGSYVIKKKVNDSNELYDSVTARDLIECIHAQLP
;
A
#
# COMPACT_ATOMS: atom_id res chain seq x y z
N MET A 1 18.16 84.05 31.21
CA MET A 1 17.66 84.45 32.55
C MET A 1 16.14 84.32 32.55
N ALA A 2 15.55 83.95 33.71
CA ALA A 2 14.18 83.45 34.00
C ALA A 2 14.14 81.90 34.06
N PHE A 3 14.33 81.22 35.22
CA PHE A 3 13.49 81.16 36.45
C PHE A 3 12.00 81.06 36.12
N SER A 4 11.17 80.16 36.65
CA SER A 4 11.26 79.06 37.61
C SER A 4 9.83 78.55 37.74
N ALA A 5 9.59 77.24 37.78
CA ALA A 5 8.35 76.72 38.33
C ALA A 5 8.58 75.36 39.01
N LYS A 6 8.68 75.49 40.32
CA LYS A 6 8.81 74.53 41.41
C LYS A 6 7.56 73.63 41.47
N ALA A 7 7.73 72.31 41.61
CA ALA A 7 6.74 71.47 42.28
C ALA A 7 7.46 70.34 43.01
N ALA A 8 7.21 70.29 44.32
CA ALA A 8 7.79 69.37 45.28
C ALA A 8 6.85 68.16 45.53
N LEU A 9 7.38 67.23 46.33
CA LEU A 9 6.71 66.14 47.07
C LEU A 9 6.59 64.83 46.27
N SER A 10 7.51 63.88 46.46
CA SER A 10 7.59 62.92 47.58
C SER A 10 6.34 62.02 47.70
N GLY A 11 6.50 60.73 47.39
CA GLY A 11 5.46 59.75 47.67
C GLY A 11 5.69 58.40 47.02
N VAL A 12 6.61 57.62 47.57
CA VAL A 12 6.59 56.16 47.40
C VAL A 12 5.31 55.63 48.04
N ARG A 13 4.48 54.90 47.29
CA ARG A 13 3.65 53.81 47.85
C ARG A 13 3.62 52.63 46.91
N VAL A 14 4.01 51.51 47.49
CA VAL A 14 3.95 50.14 46.98
C VAL A 14 2.54 49.57 47.21
N ALA A 15 2.12 48.74 46.25
CA ALA A 15 1.13 47.66 46.28
C ALA A 15 -0.21 47.84 47.02
N GLY A 16 -1.30 47.61 46.27
CA GLY A 16 -2.59 47.19 46.79
C GLY A 16 -3.27 46.26 45.80
N ALA A 17 -3.24 44.96 46.08
CA ALA A 17 -4.04 43.96 45.38
C ALA A 17 -5.53 44.21 45.64
N SER A 18 -6.37 44.11 44.61
CA SER A 18 -7.70 43.49 44.77
C SER A 18 -8.38 43.22 43.42
N ALA A 19 -8.84 41.97 43.31
CA ALA A 19 -9.93 41.49 42.48
C ALA A 19 -9.80 41.59 40.94
N ARG A 20 -9.35 40.50 40.32
CA ARG A 20 -9.91 40.09 39.03
C ARG A 20 -11.31 39.52 39.30
N PRO A 21 -12.42 40.14 38.83
CA PRO A 21 -13.73 39.51 38.96
C PRO A 21 -13.80 38.33 37.99
N ALA A 22 -14.09 37.16 38.54
CA ALA A 22 -14.22 35.87 37.87
C ALA A 22 -15.51 35.74 37.01
N ALA A 23 -15.95 36.79 36.32
CA ALA A 23 -17.28 36.83 35.71
C ALA A 23 -17.33 37.62 34.39
N ALA A 24 -16.64 37.14 33.35
CA ALA A 24 -17.03 37.39 31.95
C ALA A 24 -16.45 36.33 31.01
N GLN A 25 -16.25 35.11 31.52
CA GLN A 25 -15.89 33.94 30.74
C GLN A 25 -17.16 33.39 30.08
N GLN A 26 -17.79 34.13 29.17
CA GLN A 26 -18.83 33.65 28.25
C GLN A 26 -19.37 34.85 27.46
N ARG A 27 -18.81 35.09 26.27
CA ARG A 27 -19.48 35.68 25.08
C ARG A 27 -18.46 35.96 23.97
N ARG A 28 -17.87 34.89 23.44
CA ARG A 28 -17.64 34.75 22.00
C ARG A 28 -18.26 33.44 21.57
N CYS A 29 -19.57 33.52 21.39
CA CYS A 29 -20.44 32.50 20.83
C CYS A 29 -20.08 32.22 19.35
N ALA A 30 -20.19 30.95 18.96
CA ALA A 30 -20.86 30.52 17.73
C ALA A 30 -20.28 30.83 16.33
N THR A 31 -19.01 31.24 16.16
CA THR A 31 -18.40 31.43 14.81
C THR A 31 -17.13 30.63 14.50
N VAL A 32 -16.78 29.59 15.28
CA VAL A 32 -15.58 28.75 14.97
C VAL A 32 -15.93 27.48 14.18
N CYS A 33 -17.21 27.10 14.13
CA CYS A 33 -17.66 25.93 13.36
C CYS A 33 -18.10 26.33 11.93
N ALA A 34 -17.26 27.06 11.20
CA ALA A 34 -17.42 27.13 9.75
C ALA A 34 -17.19 25.70 9.20
N LYS A 35 -18.24 25.07 8.66
CA LYS A 35 -18.20 23.73 8.05
C LYS A 35 -17.00 23.63 7.11
N LYS A 36 -15.96 22.90 7.53
CA LYS A 36 -14.73 22.73 6.75
C LYS A 36 -15.02 21.85 5.54
N ALA A 37 -14.98 22.43 4.34
CA ALA A 37 -15.09 21.67 3.09
C ALA A 37 -13.92 20.67 3.01
N VAL A 38 -14.23 19.38 2.94
CA VAL A 38 -13.22 18.31 2.92
C VAL A 38 -12.73 18.13 1.48
N LYS A 39 -11.46 18.50 1.24
CA LYS A 39 -10.81 18.30 -0.06
C LYS A 39 -10.56 16.80 -0.29
N LYS A 40 -10.97 16.32 -1.46
CA LYS A 40 -10.71 14.94 -1.93
C LYS A 40 -9.53 14.94 -2.91
N VAL A 41 -8.76 13.85 -2.92
CA VAL A 41 -7.57 13.65 -3.75
C VAL A 41 -7.63 12.25 -4.35
N GLN A 42 -7.18 12.11 -5.60
CA GLN A 42 -7.02 10.82 -6.26
C GLN A 42 -5.63 10.26 -5.98
N LEU A 43 -5.57 9.00 -5.56
CA LEU A 43 -4.35 8.30 -5.18
C LEU A 43 -4.35 6.93 -5.86
N VAL A 44 -3.20 6.48 -6.31
CA VAL A 44 -3.00 5.11 -6.75
C VAL A 44 -2.45 4.31 -5.57
N LEU A 45 -3.08 3.18 -5.26
CA LEU A 45 -2.60 2.28 -4.21
C LEU A 45 -1.45 1.42 -4.72
N LYS A 46 -0.42 1.26 -3.89
CA LYS A 46 0.70 0.33 -4.18
C LYS A 46 0.47 -1.05 -3.57
N GLU A 47 -0.19 -1.09 -2.42
CA GLU A 47 -0.50 -2.31 -1.69
C GLU A 47 -2.01 -2.47 -1.52
N GLN A 48 -2.45 -3.69 -1.26
CA GLN A 48 -3.86 -3.98 -1.00
C GLN A 48 -4.26 -3.44 0.37
N VAL A 49 -5.31 -2.63 0.41
CA VAL A 49 -5.89 -2.11 1.66
C VAL A 49 -7.33 -2.57 1.74
N SER A 50 -7.67 -3.29 2.81
CA SER A 50 -9.00 -3.91 3.00
C SER A 50 -10.17 -2.93 2.86
N SER A 51 -9.96 -1.65 3.19
CA SER A 51 -11.00 -0.61 3.15
C SER A 51 -11.13 0.13 1.82
N LEU A 52 -10.16 0.02 0.91
CA LEU A 52 -10.12 0.84 -0.31
C LEU A 52 -10.13 0.00 -1.60
N GLY A 53 -9.35 -1.08 -1.66
CA GLY A 53 -9.22 -1.84 -2.90
C GLY A 53 -7.91 -2.61 -3.04
N LYS A 54 -7.65 -3.05 -4.28
CA LYS A 54 -6.46 -3.82 -4.64
C LYS A 54 -5.28 -2.90 -4.97
N ALA A 55 -4.08 -3.47 -4.97
CA ALA A 55 -2.88 -2.78 -5.45
C ALA A 55 -3.05 -2.36 -6.92
N GLY A 56 -2.65 -1.13 -7.25
CA GLY A 56 -2.71 -0.53 -8.58
C GLY A 56 -4.01 0.23 -8.90
N GLU A 57 -4.97 0.28 -7.99
CA GLU A 57 -6.26 0.94 -8.23
C GLU A 57 -6.20 2.45 -7.94
N VAL A 58 -6.90 3.24 -8.77
CA VAL A 58 -7.06 4.69 -8.57
C VAL A 58 -8.27 4.94 -7.67
N VAL A 59 -8.03 5.47 -6.47
CA VAL A 59 -9.06 5.72 -5.46
C VAL A 59 -9.16 7.19 -5.11
N THR A 60 -10.38 7.68 -4.90
CA THR A 60 -10.63 9.06 -4.44
C THR A 60 -10.84 9.08 -2.92
N VAL A 61 -9.86 9.60 -2.20
CA VAL A 61 -9.87 9.67 -0.72
C VAL A 61 -9.88 11.11 -0.21
N ARG A 62 -10.09 11.29 1.08
CA ARG A 62 -9.93 12.60 1.72
C ARG A 62 -8.44 12.94 1.80
N ARG A 63 -8.08 14.20 1.57
CA ARG A 63 -6.67 14.66 1.59
C ARG A 63 -5.93 14.27 2.88
N GLY A 64 -6.55 14.46 4.04
CA GLY A 64 -5.92 14.10 5.32
C GLY A 64 -5.67 12.60 5.49
N TYR A 65 -6.44 11.74 4.83
CA TYR A 65 -6.20 10.29 4.87
C TYR A 65 -5.04 9.91 3.94
N ALA A 66 -4.92 10.57 2.79
CA ALA A 66 -3.73 10.41 1.94
C ALA A 66 -2.46 10.89 2.65
N ASP A 67 -2.46 12.10 3.20
CA ASP A 67 -1.28 12.76 3.76
C ASP A 67 -0.81 12.14 5.10
N ASN A 68 -1.74 11.72 5.98
CA ASN A 68 -1.38 11.21 7.31
C ASN A 68 -1.18 9.69 7.38
N TYR A 69 -1.80 8.93 6.45
CA TYR A 69 -1.81 7.47 6.52
C TYR A 69 -1.20 6.83 5.28
N LEU A 70 -1.74 7.10 4.08
CA LEU A 70 -1.34 6.34 2.89
C LEU A 70 0.05 6.71 2.37
N ILE A 71 0.40 8.00 2.34
CA ILE A 71 1.69 8.47 1.83
C ILE A 71 2.84 8.12 2.79
N PRO A 72 2.76 8.38 4.12
CA PRO A 72 3.85 8.06 5.04
C PRO A 72 4.11 6.56 5.19
N GLN A 73 3.06 5.73 5.09
CA GLN A 73 3.18 4.28 5.14
C GLN A 73 3.59 3.67 3.79
N GLY A 74 3.73 4.47 2.73
CA GLY A 74 4.09 3.97 1.40
C GLY A 74 2.98 3.19 0.68
N LEU A 75 1.76 3.16 1.22
CA LEU A 75 0.62 2.40 0.71
C LEU A 75 0.02 2.98 -0.58
N GLY A 76 0.33 4.23 -0.92
CA GLY A 76 -0.10 4.81 -2.19
C GLY A 76 0.69 6.05 -2.62
N ALA A 77 0.51 6.43 -3.87
CA ALA A 77 1.14 7.58 -4.52
C ALA A 77 0.08 8.47 -5.18
N ILE A 78 0.36 9.77 -5.28
CA ILE A 78 -0.54 10.71 -5.95
C ILE A 78 -0.74 10.26 -7.40
N ALA A 79 -2.00 10.24 -7.84
CA ALA A 79 -2.35 9.87 -9.21
C ALA A 79 -1.98 11.01 -10.17
N THR A 80 -0.71 11.04 -10.61
CA THR A 80 -0.27 11.84 -11.75
C THR A 80 -0.36 11.02 -13.03
N GLN A 81 -0.46 11.69 -14.18
CA GLN A 81 -0.51 11.01 -15.49
C GLN A 81 0.71 10.10 -15.69
N ASP A 82 1.90 10.58 -15.35
CA ASP A 82 3.15 9.81 -15.44
C ASP A 82 3.11 8.51 -14.62
N VAL A 83 2.50 8.53 -13.43
CA VAL A 83 2.39 7.35 -12.57
C VAL A 83 1.42 6.34 -13.15
N LEU A 84 0.32 6.80 -13.75
CA LEU A 84 -0.65 5.93 -14.42
C LEU A 84 -0.02 5.26 -15.64
N ASP A 85 0.72 6.00 -16.46
CA ASP A 85 1.40 5.48 -17.64
C ASP A 85 2.48 4.47 -17.28
N ALA A 86 3.29 4.74 -16.25
CA ALA A 86 4.30 3.81 -15.76
C ALA A 86 3.70 2.50 -15.23
N ILE A 87 2.53 2.56 -14.59
CA ILE A 87 1.82 1.36 -14.12
C ILE A 87 1.24 0.59 -15.30
N ALA A 88 0.63 1.27 -16.28
CA ALA A 88 0.10 0.64 -17.47
C ALA A 88 1.19 -0.07 -18.28
N GLN A 89 2.37 0.52 -18.40
CA GLN A 89 3.54 -0.11 -19.05
C GLN A 89 3.96 -1.38 -18.30
N LYS A 90 4.15 -1.31 -16.98
CA LYS A 90 4.51 -2.48 -16.15
C LYS A 90 3.47 -3.59 -16.21
N GLN A 91 2.18 -3.24 -16.23
CA GLN A 91 1.10 -4.22 -16.35
C GLN A 91 1.17 -4.92 -17.71
N ARG A 92 1.35 -4.19 -18.81
CA ARG A 92 1.50 -4.78 -20.15
C ARG A 92 2.71 -5.71 -20.24
N GLU A 93 3.85 -5.33 -19.66
CA GLU A 93 5.04 -6.17 -19.61
C GLU A 93 4.79 -7.46 -18.80
N ALA A 94 4.15 -7.35 -17.64
CA ALA A 94 3.80 -8.50 -16.80
C ALA A 94 2.77 -9.42 -17.47
N GLU A 95 1.79 -8.86 -18.17
CA GLU A 95 0.79 -9.61 -18.93
C GLU A 95 1.44 -10.36 -20.09
N ALA A 96 2.32 -9.71 -20.86
CA ALA A 96 3.08 -10.35 -21.93
C ALA A 96 3.92 -11.52 -21.41
N ALA A 97 4.69 -11.31 -20.33
CA ALA A 97 5.48 -12.38 -19.71
C ALA A 97 4.60 -13.53 -19.21
N ALA A 98 3.44 -13.23 -18.62
CA ALA A 98 2.50 -14.24 -18.15
C ALA A 98 1.85 -15.01 -19.30
N GLU A 99 1.57 -14.36 -20.43
CA GLU A 99 1.08 -15.01 -21.65
C GLU A 99 2.12 -15.95 -22.25
N GLU A 100 3.38 -15.52 -22.33
CA GLU A 100 4.49 -16.35 -22.78
C GLU A 100 4.65 -17.60 -21.91
N LEU A 101 4.65 -17.44 -20.58
CA LEU A 101 4.72 -18.56 -19.63
C LEU A 101 3.52 -19.51 -19.77
N ARG A 102 2.30 -18.97 -19.92
CA ARG A 102 1.10 -19.78 -20.17
C ARG A 102 1.18 -20.51 -21.50
N ALA A 103 1.71 -19.88 -22.54
CA ALA A 103 1.89 -20.51 -23.84
C ALA A 103 2.92 -21.64 -23.76
N GLN A 104 4.04 -21.45 -23.07
CA GLN A 104 5.03 -22.50 -22.81
C GLN A 104 4.43 -23.67 -22.03
N ALA A 105 3.71 -23.39 -20.93
CA ALA A 105 3.05 -24.41 -20.14
C ALA A 105 2.01 -25.21 -20.94
N ARG A 106 1.24 -24.54 -21.82
CA ARG A 106 0.29 -25.20 -22.72
C ARG A 106 0.99 -26.10 -23.73
N LYS A 107 2.11 -25.66 -24.32
CA LYS A 107 2.91 -26.48 -25.24
C LYS A 107 3.40 -27.77 -24.57
N VAL A 108 3.93 -27.67 -23.35
CA VAL A 108 4.37 -28.82 -22.57
C VAL A 108 3.18 -29.75 -22.28
N ALA A 109 2.04 -29.20 -21.83
CA ALA A 109 0.84 -30.00 -21.56
C ALA A 109 0.35 -30.75 -22.82
N THR A 110 0.35 -30.11 -23.98
CA THR A 110 -0.01 -30.76 -25.26
C THR A 110 0.99 -31.84 -25.66
N ALA A 111 2.28 -31.62 -25.46
CA ALA A 111 3.31 -32.61 -25.74
C ALA A 111 3.14 -33.85 -24.86
N MET A 112 2.94 -33.67 -23.55
CA MET A 112 2.67 -34.76 -22.61
C MET A 112 1.41 -35.55 -22.96
N SER A 113 0.34 -34.87 -23.37
CA SER A 113 -0.93 -35.52 -23.76
C SER A 113 -0.78 -36.38 -25.03
N THR A 114 0.14 -36.03 -25.93
CA THR A 114 0.33 -36.72 -27.21
C THR A 114 1.10 -38.03 -27.06
N VAL A 115 1.99 -38.13 -26.08
CA VAL A 115 2.88 -39.29 -25.88
C VAL A 115 2.11 -40.57 -25.48
N GLY A 116 0.91 -40.44 -24.91
CA GLY A 116 -0.08 -41.51 -24.76
C GLY A 116 0.23 -42.59 -23.73
N SER A 117 1.46 -43.12 -23.68
CA SER A 117 1.87 -44.15 -22.72
C SER A 117 3.30 -43.96 -22.24
N TYR A 118 3.48 -43.95 -20.92
CA TYR A 118 4.78 -43.95 -20.27
C TYR A 118 5.06 -45.36 -19.73
N VAL A 119 6.16 -45.98 -20.16
CA VAL A 119 6.54 -47.34 -19.74
C VAL A 119 7.75 -47.26 -18.82
N ILE A 120 7.56 -47.65 -17.56
CA ILE A 120 8.61 -47.64 -16.53
C ILE A 120 9.08 -49.07 -16.34
N LYS A 121 10.35 -49.33 -16.61
CA LYS A 121 10.96 -50.66 -16.42
C LYS A 121 11.62 -50.72 -15.04
N LYS A 122 11.18 -51.65 -14.20
CA LYS A 122 11.78 -51.93 -12.88
C LYS A 122 12.12 -53.42 -12.77
N LYS A 123 13.06 -53.73 -11.88
CA LYS A 123 13.48 -55.12 -11.64
C LYS A 123 12.38 -55.86 -10.87
N VAL A 124 12.15 -57.11 -11.26
CA VAL A 124 11.13 -58.00 -10.71
C VAL A 124 11.84 -59.25 -10.16
N ASN A 125 11.34 -59.82 -9.07
CA ASN A 125 11.85 -61.06 -8.49
C ASN A 125 11.32 -62.31 -9.24
N ASP A 126 11.85 -63.49 -8.92
CA ASP A 126 11.42 -64.77 -9.53
C ASP A 126 9.94 -65.11 -9.24
N SER A 127 9.36 -64.46 -8.22
CA SER A 127 7.95 -64.56 -7.82
C SER A 127 7.04 -63.53 -8.49
N ASN A 128 7.52 -62.76 -9.47
CA ASN A 128 6.80 -61.68 -10.18
C ASN A 128 6.40 -60.45 -9.33
N GLU A 129 7.07 -60.21 -8.21
CA GLU A 129 6.90 -59.02 -7.37
C GLU A 129 8.01 -57.98 -7.64
N LEU A 130 7.66 -56.70 -7.55
CA LEU A 130 8.60 -55.59 -7.70
C LEU A 130 9.49 -55.44 -6.46
N TYR A 131 10.80 -55.26 -6.65
CA TYR A 131 11.73 -55.03 -5.53
C TYR A 131 11.54 -53.67 -4.86
N ASP A 132 11.21 -52.64 -5.66
CA ASP A 132 11.10 -51.26 -5.21
C ASP A 132 9.75 -50.66 -5.56
N SER A 133 9.26 -49.76 -4.71
CA SER A 133 8.09 -48.92 -5.00
C SER A 133 8.38 -47.91 -6.10
N VAL A 134 7.39 -47.67 -6.97
CA VAL A 134 7.48 -46.58 -7.96
C VAL A 134 7.32 -45.24 -7.24
N THR A 135 8.35 -44.40 -7.32
CA THR A 135 8.36 -43.08 -6.67
C THR A 135 8.14 -41.95 -7.68
N ALA A 136 7.79 -40.76 -7.19
CA ALA A 136 7.64 -39.58 -8.03
C ALA A 136 8.91 -39.24 -8.84
N ARG A 137 10.10 -39.63 -8.35
CA ARG A 137 11.37 -39.42 -9.06
C ARG A 137 11.45 -40.25 -10.34
N ASP A 138 11.03 -41.52 -10.28
CA ASP A 138 11.02 -42.40 -11.45
C ASP A 138 10.09 -41.87 -12.55
N LEU A 139 8.96 -41.26 -12.16
CA LEU A 139 8.02 -40.62 -13.08
C LEU A 139 8.66 -39.41 -13.77
N ILE A 140 9.34 -38.56 -13.00
CA ILE A 140 10.03 -37.38 -13.52
C ILE A 140 11.12 -37.78 -14.52
N GLU A 141 11.95 -38.77 -14.17
CA GLU A 141 13.00 -39.30 -15.06
C GLU A 141 12.43 -39.87 -16.36
N CYS A 142 11.35 -40.65 -16.28
CA CYS A 142 10.69 -41.19 -17.48
C CYS A 142 10.11 -40.08 -18.38
N ILE A 143 9.57 -39.02 -17.79
CA ILE A 143 9.07 -37.87 -18.54
C ILE A 143 10.22 -37.11 -19.21
N HIS A 144 11.34 -36.88 -18.52
CA HIS A 144 12.52 -36.23 -19.09
C HIS A 144 13.22 -37.07 -20.16
N ALA A 145 13.22 -38.40 -20.06
CA ALA A 145 13.82 -39.26 -21.08
C ALA A 145 13.01 -39.25 -22.39
N GLN A 146 11.69 -39.03 -22.31
CA GLN A 146 10.78 -39.07 -23.45
C GLN A 146 10.54 -37.70 -24.09
N LEU A 147 10.82 -36.60 -23.37
CA LEU A 147 10.77 -35.22 -23.88
C LEU A 147 12.22 -34.74 -24.16
N PRO A 148 12.58 -34.37 -25.40
CA PRO A 148 13.89 -33.80 -25.70
C PRO A 148 14.08 -32.40 -25.11
#